data_AF-A0AAV5VCK0-F1
#
_entry.id   AF-A0AAV5VCK0-F1
#
_cell.length_a   1.000
_cell.length_b   1.000
_cell.length_c   1.000
_cell.angle_alpha   90.00
_cell.angle_beta   90.00
_cell.angle_gamma   90.00
#
_symmetry.space_group_name_H-M   'P 1'
#
loop_
_entity.id
_entity.type
_entity.pdbx_description
1 polymer ?
#
loop_
_entity_poly.entity_id
_entity_poly.type
_entity_poly.pdbx_seq_one_letter_code
_entity_poly.pdbx_strand_id
1 'polypeptide(L)' 'GLVEKLKAEKFDVLFTENFDMCGVGLSHVIEPKSFIPVAACAAFGPQLEEFGLPVALSYDPAHYVSHLSVHSIWD' A
#
# COMPACT_ATOMS: atom_id res chain seq x y z
N GLY A 1 -14.88 16.25 13.70
CA GLY A 1 -15.37 14.98 13.15
C GLY A 1 -14.65 13.79 13.79
N LEU A 2 -14.68 12.63 13.14
CA LEU A 2 -13.97 11.42 13.61
C LEU A 2 -12.44 11.57 13.52
N VAL A 3 -11.95 12.17 12.43
CA VAL A 3 -10.51 12.37 12.17
C VAL A 3 -9.84 13.20 13.27
N GLU A 4 -10.53 14.23 13.75
CA GLU A 4 -10.04 15.15 14.79
C GLU A 4 -9.97 14.46 16.15
N LYS A 5 -10.88 13.51 16.41
CA LYS A 5 -10.79 12.65 17.60
C LYS A 5 -9.56 11.75 17.49
N LEU A 6 -9.36 11.10 16.35
CA LEU A 6 -8.21 10.23 16.11
C LEU A 6 -6.87 10.99 16.19
N LYS A 7 -6.82 12.22 15.69
CA LYS A 7 -5.64 13.09 15.80
C LYS A 7 -5.37 13.53 17.26
N ALA A 8 -6.43 13.72 18.06
CA ALA A 8 -6.31 14.09 19.47
C ALA A 8 -5.77 12.95 20.35
N GLU A 9 -5.96 11.69 19.97
CA GLU A 9 -5.42 10.51 20.67
C GLU A 9 -3.89 10.42 20.61
N LYS A 10 -3.24 11.07 19.62
CA LYS A 10 -1.77 11.11 19.46
C LYS A 10 -1.10 9.74 19.43
N PHE A 11 -1.59 8.85 18.56
CA PHE A 11 -1.00 7.53 18.36
C PHE A 11 0.49 7.59 18.03
N ASP A 12 1.28 6.74 18.68
CA ASP A 12 2.71 6.59 18.37
C ASP A 12 2.93 5.81 17.07
N VAL A 13 2.10 4.80 16.81
CA VAL A 13 2.26 3.88 15.67
C VAL A 13 0.91 3.62 15.01
N LEU A 14 0.90 3.60 13.68
CA LEU A 14 -0.24 3.16 12.87
C LEU A 14 0.15 1.97 12.01
N PHE A 15 -0.63 0.90 12.10
CA PHE A 15 -0.55 -0.28 11.24
C PHE A 15 -1.69 -0.24 10.23
N THR A 16 -1.39 -0.43 8.95
CA THR A 16 -2.42 -0.57 7.91
C THR A 16 -1.95 -1.50 6.82
N GLU A 17 -2.89 -2.11 6.12
CA GLU A 17 -2.59 -2.87 4.92
C GLU A 17 -1.98 -1.94 3.85
N ASN A 18 -0.88 -2.34 3.22
CA ASN A 18 -0.16 -1.54 2.22
C ASN A 18 -0.97 -1.20 0.96
N PHE A 19 -2.02 -1.95 0.64
CA PHE A 19 -2.94 -1.65 -0.47
C PHE A 19 -4.27 -1.03 -0.02
N ASP A 20 -4.49 -0.81 1.28
CA ASP A 20 -5.65 -0.07 1.79
C ASP A 20 -5.38 1.43 1.77
N MET A 21 -5.77 2.09 0.67
CA MET A 21 -5.58 3.52 0.47
C MET A 21 -6.29 4.37 1.53
N CYS A 22 -7.37 3.88 2.14
CA CYS A 22 -8.07 4.61 3.21
C CYS A 22 -7.20 4.67 4.47
N GLY A 23 -6.64 3.55 4.90
CA GLY A 23 -5.75 3.49 6.05
C GLY A 23 -4.43 4.24 5.83
N VAL A 24 -3.87 4.17 4.61
CA VAL A 24 -2.70 4.99 4.22
C VAL A 24 -3.05 6.48 4.23
N GLY A 25 -4.20 6.88 3.70
CA GLY A 25 -4.66 8.27 3.76
C GLY A 25 -4.85 8.78 5.18
N LEU A 26 -5.35 7.94 6.09
CA LEU A 26 -5.49 8.28 7.50
C LEU A 26 -4.15 8.51 8.18
N SER A 27 -3.10 7.76 7.83
CA SER A 27 -1.76 7.98 8.38
C SER A 27 -1.22 9.36 8.03
N HIS A 28 -1.52 9.85 6.82
CA HIS A 28 -1.14 11.20 6.40
C HIS A 28 -1.86 12.31 7.17
N VAL A 29 -3.14 12.12 7.54
CA VAL A 29 -3.93 13.16 8.23
C VAL A 29 -3.71 13.14 9.75
N ILE A 30 -3.62 11.94 10.33
CA ILE A 30 -3.41 11.72 11.77
C ILE A 30 -1.96 12.03 12.18
N GLU A 31 -1.00 11.85 11.27
CA GLU A 31 0.43 12.09 11.48
C GLU A 31 0.99 11.37 12.73
N PRO A 32 0.87 10.03 12.82
CA PRO A 32 1.49 9.26 13.89
C PRO A 32 3.02 9.38 13.81
N LYS A 33 3.73 9.12 14.91
CA LYS A 33 5.21 9.15 14.91
C LYS A 33 5.82 8.09 14.01
N SER A 34 5.12 6.97 13.80
CA SER A 34 5.57 5.89 12.95
C SER A 34 4.41 5.26 12.20
N PHE A 35 4.67 4.94 10.94
CA PHE A 35 3.75 4.28 10.04
C PHE A 35 4.36 2.94 9.61
N ILE A 36 3.65 1.84 9.84
CA ILE A 36 4.12 0.50 9.49
C ILE A 36 3.08 -0.14 8.55
N PRO A 37 3.35 -0.16 7.24
CA PRO A 37 2.53 -0.92 6.31
C PRO A 37 2.73 -2.41 6.59
N VAL A 38 1.63 -3.14 6.74
CA VAL A 38 1.61 -4.59 6.91
C VAL A 38 0.95 -5.22 5.71
N ALA A 39 1.34 -6.44 5.37
CA ALA A 39 0.70 -7.22 4.32
C ALA A 39 0.74 -8.69 4.67
N ALA A 40 -0.36 -9.42 4.44
CA ALA A 40 -0.32 -10.89 4.46
C ALA A 40 0.27 -11.47 3.17
N CYS A 41 0.29 -10.68 2.09
CA CYS A 41 0.82 -11.03 0.77
C CYS A 41 2.21 -10.41 0.52
N ALA A 42 2.89 -10.86 -0.54
CA ALA A 42 4.13 -10.24 -0.98
C ALA A 42 3.87 -8.83 -1.53
N ALA A 43 4.82 -7.91 -1.32
CA ALA A 43 4.81 -6.61 -1.99
C ALA A 43 4.82 -6.80 -3.51
N PHE A 44 4.08 -5.98 -4.23
CA PHE A 44 3.91 -6.12 -5.68
C PHE A 44 3.94 -4.77 -6.39
N GLY A 45 4.31 -4.79 -7.67
CA GLY A 45 4.25 -3.59 -8.49
C GLY A 45 5.16 -2.47 -7.96
N PRO A 46 4.67 -1.22 -7.95
CA PRO A 46 5.42 -0.06 -7.44
C PRO A 46 5.84 -0.16 -5.97
N GLN A 47 5.15 -0.98 -5.17
CA GLN A 47 5.45 -1.12 -3.73
C GLN A 47 6.87 -1.65 -3.46
N LEU A 48 7.44 -2.41 -4.41
CA LEU A 48 8.82 -2.88 -4.30
C LEU A 48 9.80 -1.70 -4.25
N GLU A 49 9.60 -0.70 -5.11
CA GLU A 49 10.42 0.52 -5.11
C GLU A 49 10.13 1.39 -3.88
N GLU A 50 8.86 1.59 -3.55
CA GLU A 50 8.44 2.41 -2.40
C GLU A 50 9.02 1.90 -1.07
N PHE A 51 9.12 0.58 -0.90
CA PHE A 51 9.69 -0.05 0.29
C PHE A 51 11.19 -0.33 0.19
N GLY A 52 11.83 -0.01 -0.95
CA GLY A 52 13.25 -0.28 -1.17
C GLY A 52 13.58 -1.78 -1.23
N LEU A 53 12.61 -2.61 -1.61
CA LEU A 53 12.78 -4.04 -1.77
C LEU A 53 13.45 -4.36 -3.11
N PRO A 54 14.43 -5.29 -3.14
CA PRO A 54 15.08 -5.68 -4.38
C PRO A 54 14.10 -6.41 -5.30
N VAL A 55 14.09 -6.02 -6.56
CA VAL A 55 13.32 -6.71 -7.60
C VAL A 55 14.10 -7.95 -8.06
N ALA A 56 13.47 -9.12 -8.02
CA ALA A 56 14.07 -10.35 -8.52
C ALA A 56 14.25 -10.30 -10.05
N LEU A 57 15.28 -10.95 -10.59
CA LEU A 57 15.46 -11.05 -12.05
C LEU A 57 14.30 -11.78 -12.75
N SER A 58 13.58 -12.64 -12.01
CA SER A 58 12.38 -13.33 -12.46
C SER A 58 11.10 -12.56 -12.16
N TYR A 59 11.18 -11.29 -11.77
CA TYR A 59 10.00 -10.48 -11.48
C TYR A 59 9.17 -10.28 -12.74
N ASP A 60 7.91 -10.66 -12.65
CA ASP A 60 6.92 -10.47 -13.70
C ASP A 60 5.99 -9.31 -13.31
N PRO A 61 6.09 -8.14 -13.96
CA PRO A 61 5.20 -7.02 -13.67
C PRO A 61 3.73 -7.31 -14.02
N ALA A 62 3.47 -8.39 -14.76
CA ALA A 62 2.17 -8.84 -15.22
C ALA A 62 1.75 -10.18 -14.59
N HIS A 63 1.99 -10.36 -13.28
CA HIS A 63 1.67 -11.60 -12.54
C HIS A 63 0.27 -12.21 -12.78
N TYR A 64 -0.72 -11.40 -13.19
CA TYR A 64 -2.09 -11.83 -13.48
C TYR A 64 -2.50 -11.69 -14.96
N VAL A 65 -1.64 -11.13 -15.82
CA VAL A 65 -1.97 -10.78 -17.20
C VAL A 65 -1.06 -11.58 -18.13
N SER A 66 -1.54 -12.73 -18.59
CA SER A 66 -0.83 -13.55 -19.58
C SER A 66 -0.89 -12.98 -20.99
N HIS A 67 -1.86 -12.11 -21.28
CA HIS A 67 -2.08 -11.49 -22.57
C HIS A 67 -2.71 -10.10 -22.37
N LEU A 68 -2.28 -9.08 -23.12
CA LEU A 68 -2.85 -7.73 -23.05
C LEU A 68 -3.74 -7.47 -24.28
N SER A 69 -5.06 -7.40 -24.09
CA SER A 69 -5.98 -6.91 -25.11
C SER A 69 -6.15 -5.39 -24.98
N VAL A 70 -5.58 -4.60 -25.90
CA VAL A 70 -5.77 -3.12 -25.89
C VAL A 70 -7.23 -2.70 -26.15
N HIS A 71 -8.09 -3.65 -26.50
CA HIS A 71 -9.51 -3.44 -26.74
C HIS A 71 -10.40 -3.93 -25.59
N SER A 72 -9.84 -4.48 -24.50
CA SER A 72 -10.62 -4.96 -23.37
C SER A 72 -9.81 -4.92 -22.08
N ILE A 73 -10.41 -4.35 -21.03
CA ILE A 73 -9.85 -4.31 -19.68
C ILE A 73 -10.14 -5.58 -18.86
N TRP A 74 -10.88 -6.53 -19.44
CA TRP A 74 -11.34 -7.76 -18.79
C TRP A 74 -10.85 -9.05 -19.48
N ASP A 75 -10.10 -8.95 -20.57
CA ASP A 75 -9.57 -10.06 -21.38
C ASP A 75 -8.04 -10.16 -21.32
#